data_AF-A3J536-F1
#
_entry.id   AF-A3J536-F1
#
_cell.length_a   1.000
_cell.length_b   1.000
_cell.length_c   1.000
_cell.angle_alpha   90.00
_cell.angle_beta   90.00
_cell.angle_gamma   90.00
#
_symmetry.space_group_name_H-M   'P 1'
#
loop_
_entity.id
_entity.type
_entity.pdbx_description
1 polymer ?
#
loop_
_entity_poly.entity_id
_entity_poly.type
_entity_poly.pdbx_seq_one_letter_code
_entity_poly.pdbx_strand_id
1 'polypeptide(L)'
;MNVDDEAKKVIWSLQNNKRSEAERNVFEPTGKKLMNKNVVYIFSAIGIILLMSFALSQFSKEATNFCFLIENFCFNSEENPIAYAFYVFMNLWILILGIGIAYLIGKKLGNYLKI
;
A
#
# COMPACT_ATOMS: atom_id res chain seq x y z
N MET A 1 25.58 30.12 27.84
CA MET A 1 25.61 29.63 26.46
C MET A 1 24.44 28.67 26.31
N ASN A 2 23.39 29.08 25.60
CA ASN A 2 22.25 28.21 25.31
C ASN A 2 22.68 27.28 24.18
N VAL A 3 22.86 26.00 24.47
CA VAL A 3 23.29 25.01 23.48
C VAL A 3 22.03 24.48 22.84
N ASP A 4 21.76 24.90 21.61
CA ASP A 4 20.62 24.44 20.81
C ASP A 4 20.65 22.91 20.67
N ASP A 5 19.55 22.26 21.07
CA ASP A 5 19.37 20.80 21.05
C ASP A 5 19.52 20.16 19.65
N GLU A 6 19.55 20.98 18.59
CA GLU A 6 19.84 20.54 17.21
C GLU A 6 21.30 20.11 17.01
N ALA A 7 22.24 20.59 17.83
CA ALA A 7 23.64 20.18 17.79
C ALA A 7 23.88 18.76 18.32
N LYS A 8 22.89 18.15 18.99
CA LYS A 8 22.99 16.80 19.56
C LYS A 8 22.81 15.69 18.54
N LYS A 9 22.23 15.96 17.36
CA LYS A 9 22.36 15.04 16.22
C LYS A 9 23.80 15.14 15.75
N VAL A 10 24.53 14.03 15.81
CA VAL A 10 25.90 13.93 15.32
C VAL A 10 25.90 14.20 13.81
N ILE A 11 25.97 15.47 13.45
CA ILE A 11 26.12 15.95 12.08
C ILE A 11 27.62 16.01 11.85
N TRP A 12 28.13 15.10 11.01
CA TRP A 12 29.56 14.87 10.80
C TRP A 12 30.28 16.06 10.13
N SER A 13 29.56 17.10 9.70
CA SER A 13 30.17 18.29 9.13
C SER A 13 30.33 19.38 10.19
N LEU A 14 31.59 19.64 10.57
CA LEU A 14 32.04 20.81 11.34
C LEU A 14 31.67 22.16 10.68
N GLN A 15 31.08 22.13 9.48
CA GLN A 15 30.66 23.29 8.70
C GLN A 15 29.15 23.61 8.82
N ASN A 16 28.36 22.77 9.50
CA ASN A 16 26.91 22.96 9.57
C ASN A 16 26.50 24.24 10.33
N ASN A 17 27.33 24.72 11.26
CA ASN A 17 27.11 25.95 12.03
C ASN A 17 27.76 27.20 11.39
N LYS A 18 28.41 27.08 10.22
CA LYS A 18 29.08 28.21 9.54
C LYS A 18 28.46 28.57 8.18
N ARG A 19 27.53 27.77 7.66
CA ARG A 19 26.91 27.96 6.34
C ARG A 19 25.43 28.26 6.47
N SER A 20 24.93 29.12 5.58
CA SER A 20 23.48 29.34 5.43
C SER A 20 22.80 28.10 4.81
N GLU A 21 21.47 27.97 4.95
CA GLU A 21 20.70 26.89 4.31
C GLU A 21 20.97 26.78 2.80
N ALA A 22 21.07 27.92 2.13
CA ALA A 22 21.36 27.97 0.69
C ALA A 22 22.73 27.34 0.35
N GLU A 23 23.76 27.60 1.15
CA GLU A 23 25.11 27.02 0.94
C GLU A 23 25.19 25.55 1.35
N ARG A 24 24.29 25.08 2.23
CA ARG A 24 24.16 23.66 2.58
C ARG A 24 23.52 22.86 1.44
N ASN A 25 22.52 23.44 0.77
CA ASN A 25 21.82 22.83 -0.35
C ASN A 25 22.72 22.63 -1.59
N VAL A 26 23.82 23.38 -1.71
CA VAL A 26 24.85 23.17 -2.77
C VAL A 26 25.55 21.81 -2.62
N PHE A 27 25.63 21.27 -1.40
CA PHE A 27 26.26 19.98 -1.11
C PHE A 27 25.24 18.86 -0.88
N GLU A 28 23.96 19.08 -1.20
CA GLU A 28 23.02 17.97 -1.17
C GLU A 28 23.48 16.87 -2.13
N PRO A 29 23.50 15.61 -1.68
CA PRO A 29 23.93 14.51 -2.54
C PRO A 29 23.02 14.47 -3.77
N THR A 30 23.60 14.77 -4.93
CA THR A 30 22.94 14.78 -6.25
C THR A 30 22.62 13.37 -6.77
N GLY A 31 22.82 12.35 -5.94
CA GLY A 31 22.50 10.96 -6.25
C GLY A 31 20.99 10.76 -6.39
N LYS A 32 20.59 9.93 -7.34
CA LYS A 32 19.19 9.53 -7.51
C LYS A 32 18.68 8.93 -6.19
N LYS A 33 17.71 9.59 -5.55
CA LYS A 33 17.08 9.10 -4.32
C LYS A 33 16.60 7.67 -4.55
N LEU A 34 17.10 6.73 -3.73
CA LEU A 34 16.74 5.33 -3.88
C LEU A 34 15.22 5.19 -3.75
N MET A 35 14.57 4.61 -4.75
CA MET A 35 13.13 4.42 -4.73
C MET A 35 12.77 3.49 -3.58
N ASN A 36 11.73 3.84 -2.82
CA ASN A 36 11.34 3.04 -1.65
C ASN A 36 10.90 1.65 -2.12
N LYS A 37 11.71 0.63 -1.80
CA LYS A 37 11.45 -0.75 -2.21
C LYS A 37 10.07 -1.23 -1.74
N ASN A 38 9.61 -0.77 -0.57
CA ASN A 38 8.29 -1.14 -0.03
C ASN A 38 7.15 -0.71 -0.96
N VAL A 39 7.26 0.47 -1.56
CA VAL A 39 6.25 0.98 -2.49
C VAL A 39 6.21 0.12 -3.76
N VAL A 40 7.39 -0.27 -4.27
CA VAL A 40 7.49 -1.18 -5.42
C VAL A 40 6.86 -2.53 -5.10
N TYR A 41 7.12 -3.09 -3.91
CA TYR A 41 6.51 -4.34 -3.46
C TYR A 41 4.98 -4.26 -3.33
N ILE A 42 4.47 -3.14 -2.81
CA ILE A 42 3.01 -2.94 -2.68
C ILE A 42 2.37 -2.91 -4.08
N PHE A 43 2.92 -2.11 -4.99
CA PHE A 43 2.37 -2.02 -6.35
C PHE A 43 2.53 -3.33 -7.14
N SER A 44 3.64 -4.05 -6.97
CA SER A 44 3.79 -5.36 -7.62
C SER A 44 2.81 -6.38 -7.08
N ALA A 45 2.57 -6.43 -5.76
CA ALA A 45 1.56 -7.29 -5.16
C ALA A 45 0.16 -6.96 -5.66
N ILE A 46 -0.22 -5.68 -5.71
CA ILE A 46 -1.50 -5.23 -6.28
C ILE A 46 -1.64 -5.68 -7.74
N GLY A 47 -0.58 -5.51 -8.54
CA GLY A 47 -0.56 -5.91 -9.95
C GLY A 47 -0.75 -7.42 -10.13
N ILE A 48 -0.08 -8.25 -9.31
CA ILE A 48 -0.23 -9.71 -9.35
C ILE A 48 -1.66 -10.12 -9.00
N ILE A 49 -2.25 -9.52 -7.96
CA ILE A 49 -3.63 -9.81 -7.55
C ILE A 49 -4.61 -9.42 -8.66
N LEU A 50 -4.38 -8.30 -9.34
CA LEU A 50 -5.20 -7.87 -10.47
C LEU A 50 -5.12 -8.85 -11.65
N LEU A 51 -3.90 -9.30 -12.00
CA LEU A 51 -3.70 -10.28 -13.08
C LEU A 51 -4.37 -11.62 -12.76
N MET A 52 -4.24 -12.09 -11.51
CA MET A 52 -4.93 -13.30 -11.05
C MET A 52 -6.44 -13.13 -11.12
N SER A 53 -6.98 -11.99 -10.66
CA SER A 53 -8.43 -11.72 -10.70
C SER A 53 -8.97 -11.72 -12.13
N PHE A 54 -8.22 -11.14 -13.07
CA PHE A 54 -8.54 -11.19 -14.49
C PHE A 54 -8.48 -12.62 -15.05
N ALA A 55 -7.48 -13.42 -14.68
CA ALA A 55 -7.45 -14.82 -15.08
C ALA A 55 -8.67 -15.59 -14.54
N LEU A 56 -9.04 -15.37 -13.27
CA LEU A 56 -10.22 -15.99 -12.66
C LEU A 56 -11.52 -15.62 -13.39
N SER A 57 -11.69 -14.37 -13.83
CA SER A 57 -12.91 -13.97 -14.55
C SER A 57 -13.09 -14.73 -15.86
N GLN A 58 -12.00 -15.12 -16.54
CA GLN A 58 -12.05 -15.86 -17.80
C GLN A 58 -12.45 -17.34 -17.65
N PHE A 59 -12.32 -17.92 -16.45
CA PHE A 59 -12.72 -19.32 -16.21
C PHE A 59 -14.24 -19.48 -16.02
N SER A 60 -14.97 -18.39 -15.81
CA SER A 60 -16.43 -18.42 -15.68
C SER A 60 -17.05 -18.56 -17.08
N LYS A 61 -17.56 -19.77 -17.38
CA LYS A 61 -18.18 -20.10 -18.67
C LYS A 61 -19.67 -19.75 -18.74
N GLU A 62 -20.28 -19.44 -17.60
CA GLU A 62 -21.71 -19.14 -17.49
C GLU A 62 -21.89 -17.65 -17.19
N ALA A 63 -22.92 -17.06 -17.80
CA ALA A 63 -23.30 -15.68 -17.53
C ALA A 63 -23.74 -15.54 -16.06
N THR A 64 -22.94 -14.83 -15.28
CA THR A 64 -23.25 -14.53 -13.88
C THR A 64 -23.74 -13.08 -13.78
N ASN A 65 -24.87 -12.90 -13.09
CA ASN A 65 -25.33 -11.57 -12.69
C ASN A 65 -24.63 -11.20 -11.40
N PHE A 66 -23.92 -10.08 -11.39
CA PHE A 66 -23.20 -9.58 -10.21
C PHE A 66 -23.58 -8.12 -9.95
N CYS A 67 -23.64 -7.73 -8.68
CA CYS A 67 -24.02 -6.39 -8.28
C CYS A 67 -22.88 -5.71 -7.52
N PHE A 68 -22.59 -4.45 -7.85
CA PHE A 68 -21.49 -3.70 -7.26
C PHE A 68 -21.92 -3.05 -5.94
N LEU A 69 -21.50 -3.61 -4.79
CA LEU A 69 -21.64 -3.06 -3.42
C LEU A 69 -23.08 -2.76 -2.94
N ILE A 70 -24.05 -2.63 -3.85
CA ILE A 70 -25.44 -2.23 -3.67
C ILE A 70 -26.28 -3.07 -4.63
N GLU A 71 -27.42 -3.60 -4.15
CA GLU A 71 -28.29 -4.51 -4.91
C GLU A 71 -28.97 -3.88 -6.13
N ASN A 72 -28.95 -2.55 -6.26
CA ASN A 72 -29.64 -1.83 -7.33
C ASN A 72 -28.81 -1.70 -8.63
N PHE A 73 -27.50 -1.97 -8.58
CA PHE A 73 -26.60 -1.87 -9.74
C PHE A 73 -26.04 -3.23 -10.09
N CYS A 74 -26.78 -3.99 -10.88
CA CYS A 74 -26.42 -5.33 -11.32
C CYS A 74 -26.05 -5.34 -12.82
N PHE A 75 -24.99 -6.06 -13.13
CA PHE A 75 -24.44 -6.22 -14.47
C PHE A 75 -24.31 -7.71 -14.80
N ASN A 76 -24.36 -8.02 -16.08
CA ASN A 76 -24.07 -9.35 -16.59
C ASN A 76 -22.57 -9.48 -16.91
N SER A 77 -21.96 -10.61 -16.55
CA SER A 77 -20.54 -10.89 -16.80
C SER A 77 -20.17 -10.95 -18.28
N GLU A 78 -21.10 -11.35 -19.16
CA GLU A 78 -20.86 -11.39 -20.61
C GLU A 78 -20.87 -10.00 -21.25
N GLU A 79 -21.78 -9.13 -20.82
CA GLU A 79 -21.89 -7.77 -21.37
C GLU A 79 -20.73 -6.88 -20.88
N ASN A 80 -20.25 -7.10 -19.65
CA ASN A 80 -19.25 -6.26 -19.02
C ASN A 80 -18.12 -7.08 -18.36
N PRO A 81 -17.23 -7.70 -19.16
CA PRO A 81 -16.18 -8.58 -18.64
C PRO A 81 -15.14 -7.84 -17.79
N ILE A 82 -14.84 -6.58 -18.12
CA ILE A 82 -13.91 -5.74 -17.33
C ILE A 82 -14.50 -5.43 -15.96
N ALA A 83 -15.80 -5.11 -15.91
CA ALA A 83 -16.50 -4.83 -14.66
C ALA A 83 -16.57 -6.09 -13.78
N TYR A 84 -16.75 -7.26 -14.39
CA TYR A 84 -16.73 -8.54 -13.68
C TYR A 84 -15.34 -8.86 -13.10
N ALA A 85 -14.26 -8.65 -13.88
CA ALA A 85 -12.89 -8.80 -13.38
C ALA A 85 -12.59 -7.85 -12.20
N PHE A 86 -13.05 -6.60 -12.28
CA PHE A 86 -12.92 -5.63 -11.19
C PHE A 86 -13.74 -6.03 -9.96
N TYR A 87 -14.94 -6.57 -10.15
CA TYR A 87 -15.77 -7.10 -9.07
C TYR A 87 -15.07 -8.24 -8.32
N VAL A 88 -14.49 -9.21 -9.05
CA VAL A 88 -13.71 -10.31 -8.46
C VAL A 88 -12.51 -9.78 -7.68
N PHE A 89 -11.78 -8.81 -8.26
CA PHE A 89 -10.66 -8.15 -7.60
C PHE A 89 -11.06 -7.50 -6.28
N MET A 90 -12.13 -6.71 -6.25
CA MET A 90 -12.60 -6.05 -5.03
C MET A 90 -13.02 -7.05 -3.96
N ASN A 91 -13.71 -8.13 -4.34
CA ASN A 91 -14.10 -9.19 -3.40
C ASN A 91 -12.88 -9.89 -2.78
N LEU A 92 -11.84 -10.18 -3.58
CA LEU A 92 -10.59 -10.74 -3.06
C LEU A 92 -9.90 -9.78 -2.08
N TRP A 93 -9.91 -8.48 -2.35
CA TRP A 93 -9.36 -7.48 -1.43
C TRP A 93 -10.12 -7.42 -0.11
N ILE A 94 -11.46 -7.45 -0.15
CA ILE A 94 -12.29 -7.50 1.07
C ILE A 94 -11.92 -8.73 1.91
N LEU A 95 -11.74 -9.88 1.27
CA LEU A 95 -11.37 -11.13 1.94
C LEU A 95 -9.98 -11.04 2.59
N ILE A 96 -8.97 -10.56 1.84
CA ILE A 96 -7.59 -10.39 2.36
C ILE A 96 -7.58 -9.40 3.54
N LEU A 97 -8.27 -8.26 3.41
CA LEU A 97 -8.37 -7.27 4.48
C LEU A 97 -9.10 -7.83 5.70
N GLY A 98 -10.17 -8.61 5.48
CA GLY A 98 -10.90 -9.30 6.55
C GLY A 98 -10.01 -10.23 7.37
N ILE A 99 -9.19 -11.05 6.70
CA ILE A 99 -8.20 -11.93 7.37
C ILE A 99 -7.17 -11.09 8.13
N GLY A 100 -6.66 -10.02 7.53
CA GLY A 100 -5.68 -9.13 8.16
C GLY A 100 -6.22 -8.47 9.43
N ILE A 101 -7.44 -7.94 9.38
CA ILE A 101 -8.13 -7.34 10.53
C ILE A 101 -8.40 -8.38 11.61
N ALA A 102 -8.91 -9.56 11.24
CA ALA A 102 -9.15 -10.65 12.18
C ALA A 102 -7.86 -11.08 12.90
N TYR A 103 -6.75 -11.18 12.18
CA TYR A 103 -5.43 -11.47 12.77
C TYR A 103 -4.97 -10.37 13.73
N LEU A 104 -5.13 -9.10 13.37
CA LEU A 104 -4.75 -7.97 14.24
C LEU A 104 -5.57 -7.96 15.54
N ILE A 105 -6.89 -8.17 15.44
CA ILE A 105 -7.79 -8.25 16.59
C ILE A 105 -7.41 -9.45 17.46
N GLY A 106 -7.24 -10.64 16.85
CA GLY A 106 -6.84 -11.86 17.54
C GLY A 106 -5.50 -11.74 18.26
N LYS A 107 -4.50 -11.11 17.62
CA LYS A 107 -3.19 -10.83 18.23
C LYS A 107 -3.31 -9.89 19.44
N LYS A 108 -4.15 -8.86 19.33
CA LYS A 108 -4.39 -7.90 20.43
C LYS A 108 -5.06 -8.58 21.63
N LEU A 109 -6.08 -9.39 21.39
CA LEU A 109 -6.76 -10.20 22.42
C LEU A 109 -5.82 -11.22 23.06
N GLY A 110 -5.02 -11.94 22.26
CA GLY A 110 -4.07 -12.94 22.76
C GLY A 110 -2.98 -12.34 23.65
N ASN A 111 -2.51 -11.13 23.35
CA ASN A 111 -1.58 -10.41 24.22
C ASN A 111 -2.25 -9.92 25.52
N TYR A 112 -3.53 -9.56 25.47
CA TYR A 112 -4.28 -9.11 26.65
C TYR A 112 -4.60 -10.27 27.60
N LEU A 113 -4.87 -11.46 27.05
CA LEU A 113 -5.12 -12.70 27.82
C LEU A 113 -3.83 -13.37 28.33
N LYS A 114 -2.65 -12.93 27.88
CA LYS A 114 -1.35 -13.45 28.32
C LYS A 114 -0.87 -12.83 29.65
N ILE A 115 -1.76 -12.16 30.38
CA ILE A 115 -1.57 -11.67 31.76
C ILE A 115 -1.92 -12.79 32.74
#